data_AF-V9LGI5-F1
#
_entry.id   AF-V9LGI5-F1
#
_cell.length_a   1.000
_cell.length_b   1.000
_cell.length_c   1.000
_cell.angle_alpha   90.00
_cell.angle_beta   90.00
_cell.angle_gamma   90.00
#
_symmetry.space_group_name_H-M   'P 1'
#
loop_
_entity.id
_entity.type
_entity.pdbx_description
1 polymer ?
#
loop_
_entity_poly.entity_id
_entity_poly.type
_entity_poly.pdbx_seq_one_letter_code
_entity_poly.pdbx_strand_id
1 'polypeptide(L)'
;MEVKWTLTVWLLLIRAAHLKNIEVRTEPEVIVGLGQSAILPCTVDSGHQASSLQVRWFKTVYNVPVHLFKDGVNKPEEQDRAYLDRTRVFPLEFSRGEVSPQI
;
A
#
# COMPACT_ATOMS: atom_id res chain seq x y z
N MET A 1 -26.59 36.40 -10.15
CA MET A 1 -25.37 35.65 -10.54
C MET A 1 -24.80 35.08 -9.26
N GLU A 2 -25.08 33.82 -8.97
CA GLU A 2 -24.75 33.25 -7.65
C GLU A 2 -23.32 32.72 -7.58
N VAL A 3 -22.75 32.99 -6.42
CA VAL A 3 -21.48 32.56 -5.82
C VAL A 3 -21.25 31.05 -5.95
N LYS A 4 -20.92 30.58 -7.15
CA LYS A 4 -20.27 29.27 -7.33
C LYS A 4 -18.83 29.29 -6.82
N TRP A 5 -18.17 30.44 -6.88
CA TRP A 5 -16.77 30.61 -6.46
C TRP A 5 -16.55 30.31 -4.99
N THR A 6 -17.43 30.74 -4.07
CA THR A 6 -17.27 30.42 -2.64
C THR A 6 -17.37 28.92 -2.43
N LEU A 7 -18.39 28.26 -2.99
CA LEU A 7 -18.58 26.81 -2.87
C LEU A 7 -17.43 26.03 -3.51
N THR A 8 -16.98 26.39 -4.72
CA THR A 8 -15.86 25.72 -5.39
C THR A 8 -14.55 25.93 -4.63
N VAL A 9 -14.25 27.15 -4.17
CA VAL A 9 -13.06 27.43 -3.35
C VAL A 9 -13.16 26.68 -2.01
N TRP A 10 -14.32 26.65 -1.38
CA TRP A 10 -14.54 25.86 -0.16
C TRP A 10 -14.34 24.37 -0.38
N LEU A 11 -14.90 23.81 -1.46
CA LEU A 11 -14.72 22.41 -1.84
C LEU A 11 -13.25 22.09 -2.14
N LEU A 12 -12.52 23.00 -2.81
CA LEU A 12 -11.08 22.86 -3.06
C LEU A 12 -10.27 22.93 -1.76
N LEU A 13 -10.59 23.84 -0.84
CA LEU A 13 -9.95 23.94 0.47
C LEU A 13 -10.21 22.70 1.34
N ILE A 14 -11.44 22.18 1.33
CA ILE A 14 -11.78 20.91 1.99
C ILE A 14 -10.99 19.76 1.34
N ARG A 15 -11.01 19.63 0.01
CA ARG A 15 -10.25 18.57 -0.68
C ARG A 15 -8.76 18.66 -0.38
N ALA A 16 -8.17 19.85 -0.39
CA ALA A 16 -6.77 20.08 -0.06
C ALA A 16 -6.45 19.70 1.40
N ALA A 17 -7.35 20.02 2.35
CA ALA A 17 -7.21 19.60 3.73
C ALA A 17 -7.37 18.07 3.93
N HIS A 18 -8.10 17.40 3.03
CA HIS A 18 -8.22 15.93 2.99
C HIS A 18 -7.12 15.23 2.20
N LEU A 19 -6.34 15.94 1.40
CA LEU A 19 -5.14 15.41 0.72
C LEU A 19 -4.03 15.23 1.76
N LYS A 20 -4.15 14.20 2.59
CA LYS A 20 -3.04 13.75 3.43
C LYS A 20 -1.96 13.18 2.54
N ASN A 21 -0.71 13.59 2.79
CA ASN A 21 0.45 12.93 2.22
C ASN A 21 0.50 11.49 2.74
N ILE A 22 0.72 10.54 1.84
CA ILE A 22 0.98 9.15 2.21
C ILE A 22 2.45 9.07 2.59
N GLU A 23 2.74 8.80 3.86
CA GLU A 23 4.09 8.54 4.32
C GLU A 23 4.31 7.04 4.41
N VAL A 24 5.40 6.55 3.81
CA VAL A 24 5.80 5.14 3.88
C VAL A 24 7.10 5.05 4.65
N ARG A 25 7.14 4.19 5.67
CA ARG A 25 8.32 3.92 6.48
C ARG A 25 8.73 2.46 6.29
N THR A 26 10.00 2.22 6.02
CA THR A 26 10.57 0.88 5.86
C THR A 26 11.84 0.73 6.66
N GLU A 27 12.24 -0.51 6.95
CA GLU A 27 13.59 -0.79 7.46
C GLU A 27 14.59 -0.94 6.29
N PRO A 28 15.86 -0.52 6.47
CA PRO A 28 16.83 -0.48 5.38
C PRO A 28 17.37 -1.85 4.99
N GLU A 29 17.41 -2.82 5.90
CA GLU A 29 17.99 -4.14 5.63
C GLU A 29 17.34 -5.24 6.46
N VAL A 30 17.03 -6.37 5.82
CA VAL A 30 16.54 -7.58 6.46
C VAL A 30 17.42 -8.74 6.00
N ILE A 31 18.12 -9.37 6.95
CA ILE A 31 19.01 -10.50 6.69
C ILE A 31 18.29 -11.79 7.10
N VAL A 32 18.16 -12.73 6.16
CA VAL A 32 17.47 -14.00 6.37
C VAL A 32 18.28 -15.15 5.78
N GLY A 33 18.28 -16.30 6.47
CA GLY A 33 18.91 -17.51 5.99
C GLY A 33 18.19 -18.11 4.78
N LEU A 34 18.93 -18.88 3.97
CA LEU A 34 18.33 -19.58 2.82
C LEU A 34 17.21 -20.53 3.28
N GLY A 35 16.06 -20.45 2.61
CA GLY A 35 14.88 -21.28 2.91
C GLY A 35 14.09 -20.84 4.15
N GLN A 36 14.50 -19.77 4.83
CA GLN A 36 13.73 -19.17 5.92
C GLN A 36 12.82 -18.06 5.39
N SER A 37 11.77 -17.75 6.14
CA SER A 37 10.89 -16.63 5.84
C SER A 37 11.32 -15.36 6.56
N ALA A 38 11.04 -14.22 5.96
CA ALA A 38 11.28 -12.91 6.52
C ALA A 38 10.02 -12.05 6.44
N ILE A 39 9.90 -11.10 7.36
CA ILE A 39 8.96 -9.99 7.22
C ILE A 39 9.75 -8.80 6.71
N LEU A 40 9.26 -8.12 5.67
CA LEU A 40 9.84 -6.87 5.20
C LEU A 40 9.08 -5.71 5.84
N PRO A 41 9.64 -5.02 6.86
CA PRO A 41 8.89 -4.03 7.62
C PRO A 41 8.49 -2.85 6.73
N CYS A 42 7.20 -2.53 6.72
CA CYS A 42 6.65 -1.40 6.01
C CYS A 42 5.37 -0.93 6.68
N THR A 43 5.37 0.33 7.07
CA THR A 43 4.19 1.01 7.60
C THR A 43 3.80 2.18 6.72
N VAL A 44 2.51 2.38 6.57
CA VAL A 44 1.92 3.47 5.79
C VAL A 44 0.99 4.29 6.68
N ASP A 45 1.30 5.57 6.83
CA ASP A 45 0.33 6.52 7.37
C ASP A 45 -0.44 7.13 6.20
N SER A 46 -1.67 6.64 6.01
CA SER A 46 -2.57 7.12 4.95
C SER A 46 -3.80 7.81 5.50
N GLY A 47 -4.16 7.63 6.77
CA GLY A 47 -5.43 8.09 7.34
C GLY A 47 -6.69 7.52 6.68
N HIS A 48 -6.58 6.50 5.81
CA HIS A 48 -7.69 5.87 5.08
C HIS A 48 -7.89 4.40 5.48
N GLN A 49 -9.07 3.83 5.19
CA GLN A 49 -9.34 2.40 5.42
C GLN A 49 -8.61 1.49 4.42
N ALA A 50 -8.23 0.31 4.91
CA ALA A 50 -7.48 -0.75 4.21
C ALA A 50 -8.00 -1.11 2.80
N SER A 51 -9.31 -1.13 2.60
CA SER A 51 -9.94 -1.52 1.33
C SER A 51 -9.74 -0.52 0.20
N SER A 52 -9.35 0.72 0.53
CA SER A 52 -9.13 1.79 -0.46
C SER A 52 -7.71 1.82 -1.02
N LEU A 53 -6.77 1.08 -0.43
CA LEU A 53 -5.37 1.13 -0.80
C LEU A 53 -5.00 -0.04 -1.73
N GLN A 54 -4.29 0.30 -2.79
CA GLN A 54 -3.50 -0.68 -3.53
C GLN A 54 -2.11 -0.76 -2.88
N VAL A 55 -1.74 -1.95 -2.41
CA VAL A 55 -0.39 -2.22 -1.90
C VAL A 55 0.34 -3.08 -2.91
N ARG A 56 1.45 -2.55 -3.42
CA ARG A 56 2.29 -3.24 -4.40
C ARG A 56 3.72 -3.33 -3.89
N TRP A 57 4.17 -4.56 -3.69
CA TRP A 57 5.58 -4.85 -3.49
C TRP A 57 6.20 -5.25 -4.83
N PHE A 58 7.34 -4.66 -5.16
CA PHE A 58 8.08 -4.95 -6.38
C PHE A 58 9.57 -4.83 -6.09
N LYS A 59 10.40 -5.55 -6.87
CA LYS A 59 11.85 -5.54 -6.67
C LYS A 59 12.51 -4.37 -7.40
N THR A 60 12.49 -4.41 -8.72
CA THR A 60 13.11 -3.39 -9.58
C THR A 60 12.15 -2.86 -10.63
N VAL A 61 11.28 -3.73 -11.17
CA VAL A 61 10.31 -3.37 -12.20
C VAL A 61 8.93 -3.20 -11.57
N TYR A 62 8.42 -1.97 -11.57
CA TYR A 62 7.14 -1.62 -10.95
C TYR A 62 5.95 -2.48 -11.44
N ASN A 63 5.94 -2.86 -12.72
CA ASN A 63 4.87 -3.66 -13.33
C ASN A 63 5.03 -5.17 -13.14
N VAL A 64 6.08 -5.60 -12.42
CA VAL A 64 6.32 -7.02 -12.10
C VAL A 64 6.28 -7.16 -10.58
N PRO A 65 5.08 -7.27 -9.98
CA PRO A 65 4.94 -7.26 -8.55
C PRO A 65 5.40 -8.58 -7.91
N VAL A 66 6.08 -8.46 -6.79
CA VAL A 66 6.39 -9.54 -5.83
C VAL A 66 5.14 -9.91 -5.02
N HIS A 67 4.28 -8.93 -4.75
CA HIS A 67 2.95 -9.13 -4.17
C HIS A 67 2.04 -7.96 -4.55
N LEU A 68 0.76 -8.24 -4.82
CA LEU A 68 -0.23 -7.22 -5.14
C LEU A 68 -1.51 -7.45 -4.34
N PHE A 69 -1.87 -6.45 -3.54
CA PHE A 69 -3.19 -6.31 -2.92
C PHE A 69 -3.90 -5.13 -3.57
N LYS A 70 -5.08 -5.36 -4.13
CA LYS A 70 -5.84 -4.37 -4.88
C LYS A 70 -7.32 -4.68 -4.80
N ASP A 71 -8.14 -3.64 -4.72
CA ASP A 71 -9.61 -3.77 -4.66
C ASP A 71 -10.07 -4.66 -3.49
N GLY A 72 -9.35 -4.60 -2.36
CA GLY A 72 -9.66 -5.37 -1.15
C GLY A 72 -9.24 -6.84 -1.17
N VAL A 73 -8.54 -7.32 -2.22
CA VAL A 73 -8.13 -8.73 -2.36
C VAL A 73 -6.71 -8.87 -2.89
N ASN A 74 -6.09 -10.03 -2.63
CA ASN A 74 -4.81 -10.40 -3.26
C ASN A 74 -5.03 -10.68 -4.76
N LYS A 75 -4.03 -10.34 -5.58
CA LYS A 75 -4.03 -10.52 -7.04
C LYS A 75 -2.88 -11.44 -7.49
N PRO A 76 -2.89 -12.74 -7.11
CA PRO A 76 -1.83 -13.68 -7.47
C PRO A 76 -1.65 -13.83 -9.00
N GLU A 77 -2.70 -13.59 -9.78
CA GLU A 77 -2.69 -13.63 -11.24
C GLU A 77 -1.82 -12.55 -11.89
N GLU A 78 -1.58 -11.43 -11.19
CA GLU A 78 -0.71 -10.33 -11.64
C GLU A 78 0.71 -10.45 -11.08
N GLN A 79 0.97 -11.44 -10.22
CA GLN A 79 2.25 -11.60 -9.52
C GLN A 79 3.32 -12.26 -10.41
N ASP A 80 4.58 -11.90 -10.18
CA ASP A 80 5.71 -12.65 -10.72
C ASP A 80 5.65 -14.11 -10.24
N ARG A 81 5.68 -15.04 -11.20
CA ARG A 81 5.61 -16.49 -10.96
C ARG A 81 6.69 -16.98 -10.01
N ALA A 82 7.85 -16.32 -9.95
CA ALA A 82 8.93 -16.68 -9.04
C ALA A 82 8.60 -16.46 -7.56
N TYR A 83 7.57 -15.66 -7.26
CA TYR A 83 7.14 -15.30 -5.92
C TYR A 83 5.75 -15.86 -5.57
N LEU A 84 5.05 -16.47 -6.53
CA LEU A 84 3.73 -17.07 -6.31
C LEU A 84 3.81 -18.08 -5.15
N ASP A 85 2.83 -18.05 -4.26
CA ASP A 85 2.75 -18.86 -3.04
C ASP A 85 3.91 -18.72 -2.04
N ARG A 86 4.81 -17.76 -2.28
CA ARG A 86 5.93 -17.45 -1.38
C ARG A 86 5.72 -16.17 -0.59
N THR A 87 4.73 -15.36 -0.96
CA THR A 87 4.46 -14.07 -0.32
C THR A 87 3.07 -14.00 0.28
N ARG A 88 2.96 -13.32 1.42
CA ARG A 88 1.68 -13.08 2.09
C ARG A 88 1.67 -11.69 2.71
N VAL A 89 0.55 -10.99 2.57
CA VAL A 89 0.23 -9.78 3.36
C VAL A 89 -0.95 -10.06 4.27
N PHE A 90 -1.16 -9.19 5.26
CA PHE A 90 -2.20 -9.34 6.27
C PHE A 90 -3.20 -8.17 6.18
N PRO A 91 -4.26 -8.26 5.36
CA PRO A 91 -5.18 -7.15 5.11
C PRO A 91 -5.87 -6.59 6.35
N LEU A 92 -6.00 -7.39 7.42
CA LEU A 92 -6.54 -6.94 8.70
C LEU A 92 -5.67 -5.83 9.33
N GLU A 93 -4.36 -5.92 9.15
CA GLU A 93 -3.39 -4.99 9.73
C GLU A 93 -3.25 -3.70 8.88
N PHE A 94 -3.71 -3.70 7.63
CA PHE A 94 -3.64 -2.52 6.74
C PHE A 94 -4.42 -1.32 7.30
N SER A 95 -5.45 -1.58 8.10
CA SER A 95 -6.24 -0.53 8.79
C SER A 95 -5.41 0.25 9.82
N ARG A 96 -4.31 -0.34 10.30
CA ARG A 96 -3.35 0.27 11.21
C ARG A 96 -2.12 0.81 10.48
N GLY A 97 -2.10 0.71 9.15
CA GLY A 97 -0.97 1.08 8.32
C GLY A 97 0.08 -0.02 8.16
N GLU A 98 -0.10 -1.22 8.72
CA GLU A 98 0.88 -2.29 8.61
C GLU A 98 0.74 -3.02 7.26
N VAL A 99 1.69 -2.82 6.36
CA VAL A 99 1.67 -3.36 4.98
C VAL A 99 2.89 -4.24 4.67
N SER A 100 3.52 -4.74 5.73
CA SER A 100 4.68 -5.63 5.71
C SER A 100 4.33 -7.00 5.09
N PRO A 101 5.00 -7.44 4.01
CA PRO A 101 4.84 -8.76 3.45
C PRO A 101 5.75 -9.73 4.19
N GLN A 102 5.23 -10.93 4.38
CA GLN A 102 6.05 -12.11 4.64
C GLN A 102 6.49 -12.69 3.30
N ILE A 103 7.76 -13.08 3.19
CA ILE A 103 8.38 -13.72 2.03
C ILE A 103 9.24 -14.92 2.44
#